data_AF-A0A1C0V5C6-F1
#
_entry.id   AF-A0A1C0V5C6-F1
#
_cell.length_a   1.000
_cell.length_b   1.000
_cell.length_c   1.000
_cell.angle_alpha   90.00
_cell.angle_beta   90.00
_cell.angle_gamma   90.00
#
_symmetry.space_group_name_H-M   'P 1'
#
loop_
_entity.id
_entity.type
_entity.pdbx_description
1 polymer ?
#
loop_
_entity_poly.entity_id
_entity_poly.type
_entity_poly.pdbx_seq_one_letter_code
_entity_poly.pdbx_strand_id
1 'polypeptide(L)'
;MQQTNYKLDPQEIAYLGASLRAIEQRFIKQRRQEGYKKIWFQGEEPYFDVFFELEYDKIIWFQFTLRGKTVSWDIRKPELQTGNTNELCADDVSFYAASKTIENDNHTDWEFIYLTKLILETRAEEEIFAQALALFNQ
;
A
#
# COMPACT_ATOMS: atom_id res chain seq x y z
N MET A 1 -19.06 -17.10 -0.18
CA MET A 1 -18.08 -16.00 -0.05
C MET A 1 -18.16 -15.50 1.38
N GLN A 2 -17.12 -15.74 2.17
CA GLN A 2 -17.10 -15.30 3.57
C GLN A 2 -16.82 -13.79 3.59
N GLN A 3 -17.85 -13.00 3.89
CA GLN A 3 -17.69 -11.60 4.30
C GLN A 3 -16.85 -11.60 5.58
N THR A 4 -15.56 -11.33 5.45
CA THR A 4 -14.68 -11.11 6.59
C THR A 4 -14.95 -9.68 7.06
N ASN A 5 -15.78 -9.52 8.09
CA ASN A 5 -15.94 -8.24 8.78
C ASN A 5 -14.55 -7.78 9.25
N TYR A 6 -13.97 -6.76 8.63
CA TYR A 6 -12.66 -6.20 8.98
C TYR A 6 -12.70 -5.36 10.26
N LYS A 7 -13.31 -5.88 11.32
CA LYS A 7 -13.24 -5.24 12.64
C LYS A 7 -11.91 -5.62 13.29
N LEU A 8 -10.83 -5.00 12.81
CA LEU A 8 -9.60 -4.93 13.59
C LEU A 8 -9.87 -4.00 14.78
N ASP A 9 -9.31 -4.34 15.93
CA ASP A 9 -9.40 -3.45 17.08
C ASP A 9 -8.44 -2.25 16.91
N PRO A 10 -8.67 -1.13 17.62
CA PRO A 10 -7.81 0.05 17.50
C PRO A 10 -6.33 -0.19 17.86
N GLN A 11 -6.03 -1.17 18.72
CA GLN A 11 -4.64 -1.51 19.07
C GLN A 11 -3.97 -2.26 17.92
N GLU A 12 -4.68 -3.16 17.25
CA GLU A 12 -4.19 -3.86 16.05
C GLU A 12 -3.94 -2.85 14.91
N ILE A 13 -4.82 -1.87 14.72
CA ILE A 13 -4.63 -0.79 13.74
C ILE A 13 -3.36 0.03 14.07
N ALA A 14 -3.19 0.43 15.33
CA ALA A 14 -2.02 1.18 15.76
C ALA A 14 -0.73 0.36 15.62
N TYR A 15 -0.79 -0.94 15.93
CA TYR A 15 0.32 -1.87 15.77
C TYR A 15 0.74 -2.01 14.30
N LEU A 16 -0.23 -2.22 13.40
CA LEU A 16 0.02 -2.28 11.96
C LEU A 16 0.72 -1.00 11.49
N GLY A 17 0.16 0.17 11.79
CA GLY A 17 0.78 1.45 11.48
C GLY A 17 2.23 1.55 11.97
N ALA A 18 2.46 1.31 13.25
CA ALA A 18 3.79 1.41 13.88
C ALA A 18 4.82 0.39 13.33
N SER A 19 4.36 -0.75 12.80
CA SER A 19 5.22 -1.79 12.24
C SER A 19 5.83 -1.41 10.89
N LEU A 20 5.26 -0.43 10.17
CA LEU A 20 5.75 -0.03 8.86
C LEU A 20 7.15 0.61 8.95
N ARG A 21 8.15 -0.01 8.30
CA ARG A 21 9.53 0.51 8.22
C ARG A 21 9.89 0.82 6.78
N ALA A 22 10.49 1.99 6.56
CA ALA A 22 10.98 2.36 5.24
C ALA A 22 12.13 1.43 4.82
N ILE A 23 12.01 0.85 3.63
CA ILE A 23 13.09 0.07 3.01
C ILE A 23 14.09 1.04 2.39
N GLU A 24 15.38 0.78 2.61
CA GLU A 24 16.44 1.64 2.10
C GLU A 24 16.40 1.72 0.56
N GLN A 25 16.50 2.94 0.02
CA GLN A 25 16.31 3.21 -1.40
C GLN A 25 17.26 2.44 -2.32
N ARG A 26 18.46 2.05 -1.83
CA ARG A 26 19.43 1.27 -2.61
C ARG A 26 18.92 -0.11 -3.02
N PHE A 27 17.93 -0.64 -2.31
CA PHE A 27 17.29 -1.92 -2.64
C PHE A 27 16.09 -1.76 -3.58
N ILE A 28 15.67 -0.52 -3.86
CA ILE A 28 14.52 -0.23 -4.70
C ILE A 28 15.01 0.16 -6.10
N LYS A 29 14.53 -0.54 -7.12
CA LYS A 29 14.85 -0.24 -8.52
C LYS A 29 14.25 1.12 -8.91
N GLN A 30 15.08 2.16 -8.93
CA GLN A 30 14.67 3.51 -9.33
C GLN A 30 14.60 3.64 -10.85
N ARG A 31 13.69 4.47 -11.36
CA ARG A 31 13.77 4.94 -12.75
C ARG A 31 14.91 5.95 -12.84
N ARG A 32 15.64 5.93 -13.96
CA ARG A 32 16.62 6.97 -14.29
C ARG A 32 15.91 8.19 -14.89
N GLN A 33 15.00 8.78 -14.13
CA GLN A 33 14.28 10.00 -14.49
C GLN A 33 14.44 10.99 -13.35
N GLU A 34 14.80 12.22 -13.68
CA GLU A 34 14.93 13.29 -12.70
C GLU A 34 13.57 13.55 -12.01
N GLY A 35 13.61 13.85 -10.71
CA GLY A 35 12.41 14.11 -9.91
C GLY A 35 11.59 12.86 -9.55
N TYR A 36 11.94 11.67 -10.08
CA TYR A 36 11.23 10.43 -9.76
C TYR A 36 11.80 9.74 -8.52
N LYS A 37 10.92 9.27 -7.63
CA LYS A 37 11.30 8.57 -6.41
C LYS A 37 10.33 7.45 -6.10
N LYS A 38 10.86 6.25 -5.82
CA LYS A 38 10.10 5.16 -5.18
C LYS A 38 10.37 5.12 -3.69
N ILE A 39 9.30 5.02 -2.92
CA ILE A 39 9.33 4.77 -1.48
C ILE A 39 8.58 3.48 -1.21
N TRP A 40 9.16 2.62 -0.38
CA TRP A 40 8.55 1.37 0.05
C TRP A 40 8.63 1.31 1.57
N PHE A 41 7.50 1.07 2.21
CA PHE A 41 7.40 0.69 3.61
C PHE A 41 6.98 -0.78 3.71
N GLN A 42 7.68 -1.55 4.53
CA GLN A 42 7.35 -2.93 4.82
C GLN A 42 6.88 -3.04 6.27
N GLY A 43 5.73 -3.66 6.49
CA GLY A 43 5.23 -3.97 7.83
C GLY A 43 5.84 -5.27 8.38
N GLU A 44 5.64 -5.50 9.67
CA GLU A 44 6.12 -6.74 10.31
C GLU A 44 5.22 -7.95 10.00
N GLU A 45 3.96 -7.72 9.60
CA GLU A 45 3.07 -8.80 9.16
C GLU A 45 3.42 -9.28 7.75
N PRO A 46 3.29 -10.59 7.47
CA PRO A 46 3.32 -11.10 6.11
C PRO A 46 2.30 -10.40 5.24
N TYR A 47 2.68 -10.13 3.99
CA TYR A 47 1.80 -9.47 3.00
C TYR A 47 1.32 -8.09 3.43
N PHE A 48 2.13 -7.36 4.20
CA PHE A 48 1.86 -5.98 4.57
C PHE A 48 2.95 -5.04 4.05
N ASP A 49 2.60 -4.22 3.06
CA ASP A 49 3.49 -3.22 2.48
C ASP A 49 2.73 -1.98 1.99
N VAL A 50 3.45 -0.87 1.88
CA VAL A 50 2.97 0.37 1.28
C VAL A 50 4.01 0.90 0.30
N PHE A 51 3.61 1.12 -0.94
CA PHE A 51 4.44 1.68 -1.99
C PHE A 51 3.92 3.03 -2.44
N PHE A 52 4.88 3.91 -2.72
CA PHE A 52 4.64 5.21 -3.32
C PHE A 52 5.59 5.39 -4.51
N GLU A 53 5.06 5.83 -5.64
CA GLU A 53 5.84 6.48 -6.69
C GLU A 53 5.54 7.97 -6.67
N LEU A 54 6.60 8.77 -6.64
CA LEU A 54 6.52 10.21 -6.62
C LEU A 54 7.20 10.80 -7.85
N GLU A 55 6.67 11.93 -8.30
CA GLU A 55 7.30 12.82 -9.28
C GLU A 55 7.30 14.23 -8.71
N TYR A 56 8.49 14.83 -8.56
CA TYR A 56 8.71 16.12 -7.89
C TYR A 56 7.99 16.22 -6.53
N ASP A 57 8.22 15.20 -5.69
CA ASP A 57 7.67 15.05 -4.33
C ASP A 57 6.13 14.98 -4.23
N LYS A 58 5.43 14.73 -5.35
CA LYS A 58 4.00 14.45 -5.38
C LYS A 58 3.73 12.99 -5.69
N ILE A 59 2.81 12.37 -4.96
CA ILE A 59 2.35 11.01 -5.26
C ILE A 59 1.71 10.98 -6.65
N ILE A 60 2.27 10.17 -7.55
CA ILE A 60 1.67 9.84 -8.85
C ILE A 60 1.08 8.44 -8.87
N TRP A 61 1.52 7.57 -7.96
CA TRP A 61 0.98 6.24 -7.77
C TRP A 61 1.17 5.77 -6.32
N PHE A 62 0.17 5.06 -5.81
CA PHE A 62 0.12 4.53 -4.45
C PHE A 62 -0.43 3.11 -4.47
N GLN A 63 0.13 2.25 -3.63
CA GLN A 63 -0.43 0.94 -3.31
C GLN A 63 -0.22 0.62 -1.85
N PHE A 64 -1.28 0.16 -1.20
CA PHE A 64 -1.26 -0.47 0.10
C PHE A 64 -1.63 -1.94 -0.09
N THR A 65 -0.88 -2.85 0.53
CA THR A 65 -1.18 -4.29 0.55
C THR A 65 -1.32 -4.73 2.00
N LEU A 66 -2.39 -5.47 2.33
CA LEU A 66 -2.52 -6.14 3.63
C LEU A 66 -3.18 -7.50 3.43
N ARG A 67 -2.51 -8.57 3.86
CA ARG A 67 -3.05 -9.95 3.86
C ARG A 67 -3.61 -10.37 2.49
N GLY A 68 -2.89 -10.00 1.42
CA GLY A 68 -3.23 -10.32 0.03
C GLY A 68 -4.26 -9.39 -0.63
N LYS A 69 -4.79 -8.41 0.10
CA LYS A 69 -5.71 -7.39 -0.42
C LYS A 69 -4.96 -6.09 -0.69
N THR A 70 -5.43 -5.32 -1.66
CA THR A 70 -4.79 -4.08 -2.08
C THR A 70 -5.77 -2.92 -2.16
N VAL A 71 -5.27 -1.73 -1.83
CA VAL A 71 -5.85 -0.45 -2.25
C VAL A 71 -4.80 0.23 -3.11
N SER A 72 -5.19 0.69 -4.29
CA SER A 72 -4.30 1.40 -5.20
C SER A 72 -4.92 2.69 -5.71
N TRP A 73 -4.06 3.63 -6.09
CA TRP A 73 -4.42 4.91 -6.68
C TRP A 73 -3.41 5.29 -7.76
N ASP A 74 -3.87 5.86 -8.87
CA ASP A 74 -3.02 6.32 -9.98
C ASP A 74 -3.51 7.69 -10.47
N ILE A 75 -2.59 8.63 -10.66
CA ILE A 75 -2.93 9.99 -11.11
C ILE A 75 -3.67 10.03 -12.45
N ARG A 76 -3.47 9.02 -13.32
CA ARG A 76 -4.13 8.93 -14.64
C ARG A 76 -5.60 8.56 -14.52
N LYS A 77 -5.99 7.91 -13.43
CA LYS A 77 -7.36 7.56 -13.08
C LYS A 77 -7.52 7.72 -11.57
N PRO A 78 -7.78 8.95 -11.08
CA PRO A 78 -7.65 9.33 -9.67
C PRO A 78 -8.82 8.81 -8.83
N GLU A 79 -9.01 7.50 -8.82
CA GLU A 79 -10.00 6.77 -8.05
C GLU A 79 -9.28 5.69 -7.25
N LEU A 80 -9.71 5.47 -6.01
CA LEU A 80 -9.25 4.33 -5.23
C LEU A 80 -9.82 3.03 -5.82
N GLN A 81 -8.93 2.07 -6.07
CA GLN A 81 -9.30 0.75 -6.57
C GLN A 81 -8.84 -0.31 -5.58
N THR A 82 -9.74 -1.23 -5.25
CA THR A 82 -9.38 -2.42 -4.48
C THR A 82 -9.08 -3.58 -5.40
N GLY A 83 -8.33 -4.54 -4.89
CA GLY A 83 -7.99 -5.75 -5.63
C GLY A 83 -7.30 -6.76 -4.72
N ASN A 84 -6.93 -7.89 -5.30
CA ASN A 84 -6.17 -8.91 -4.60
C ASN A 84 -4.82 -9.11 -5.28
N THR A 85 -3.77 -9.35 -4.49
CA THR A 85 -2.49 -9.80 -5.03
C THR A 85 -2.58 -11.27 -5.33
N ASN A 86 -2.39 -11.64 -6.60
CA ASN A 86 -2.11 -13.02 -6.94
C ASN A 86 -0.60 -13.21 -6.96
N GLU A 87 -0.14 -14.05 -6.04
CA GLU A 87 1.24 -14.50 -6.04
C GLU A 87 1.34 -15.60 -7.07
N LEU A 88 1.95 -15.28 -8.21
CA LEU A 88 2.45 -16.33 -9.07
C LEU A 88 3.49 -17.08 -8.24
N CYS A 89 3.13 -18.30 -7.82
CA CYS A 89 3.96 -19.20 -7.02
C CYS A 89 5.28 -19.44 -7.76
N ALA A 90 6.25 -18.55 -7.54
CA ALA A 90 7.62 -18.70 -7.97
C ALA A 90 8.36 -19.17 -6.73
N ASP A 91 8.70 -20.45 -6.70
CA ASP A 91 9.52 -21.10 -5.68
C ASP A 91 10.83 -20.32 -5.46
N ASP A 92 10.88 -19.39 -4.51
CA ASP A 92 12.09 -19.09 -3.73
C ASP A 92 11.78 -18.09 -2.59
N VAL A 93 11.57 -18.64 -1.39
CA VAL A 93 11.33 -17.88 -0.16
C VAL A 93 12.66 -17.54 0.46
N SER A 94 13.29 -16.46 0.03
CA SER A 94 14.35 -15.85 0.85
C SER A 94 14.49 -14.35 0.70
N PHE A 95 14.01 -13.75 -0.39
CA PHE A 95 13.84 -12.31 -0.52
C PHE A 95 12.65 -12.09 -1.46
N TYR A 96 11.58 -11.41 -1.03
CA TYR A 96 10.40 -11.16 -1.87
C TYR A 96 10.81 -10.35 -3.12
N ALA A 97 11.21 -11.08 -4.16
CA ALA A 97 11.63 -10.59 -5.45
C ALA A 97 10.82 -11.34 -6.50
N ALA A 98 9.51 -11.08 -6.57
CA ALA A 98 8.68 -11.64 -7.63
C ALA A 98 7.45 -10.77 -7.87
N SER A 99 7.17 -10.55 -9.16
CA SER A 99 6.04 -9.80 -9.70
C SER A 99 4.70 -10.16 -9.04
N LYS A 100 4.20 -9.30 -8.16
CA LYS A 100 2.80 -9.34 -7.73
C LYS A 100 1.96 -8.79 -8.87
N THR A 101 1.03 -9.59 -9.39
CA THR A 101 -0.02 -9.08 -10.28
C THR A 101 -1.20 -8.69 -9.40
N ILE A 102 -1.71 -7.49 -9.61
CA ILE A 102 -2.93 -7.03 -8.95
C ILE A 102 -4.09 -7.35 -9.87
N GLU A 103 -5.04 -8.11 -9.36
CA GLU A 103 -6.35 -8.26 -9.98
C GLU A 103 -7.30 -7.30 -9.29
N ASN A 104 -7.72 -6.27 -10.03
CA ASN A 104 -8.69 -5.31 -9.53
C ASN A 104 -10.04 -6.00 -9.28
N ASP A 105 -10.68 -5.62 -8.19
CA ASP A 105 -12.01 -6.10 -7.90
C ASP A 105 -13.02 -5.52 -8.89
N ASN A 106 -14.06 -6.29 -9.19
CA ASN A 106 -15.18 -5.81 -10.00
C ASN A 106 -16.01 -4.73 -9.26
N HIS A 107 -15.92 -4.69 -7.93
CA HIS A 107 -16.55 -3.69 -7.07
C HIS A 107 -15.58 -3.28 -5.97
N THR A 108 -15.50 -1.98 -5.71
CA THR A 108 -14.64 -1.41 -4.67
C THR A 108 -15.04 -1.90 -3.27
N ASP A 109 -14.10 -2.49 -2.54
CA ASP A 109 -14.25 -2.87 -1.13
C ASP A 109 -14.04 -1.64 -0.22
N TRP A 110 -15.14 -0.94 0.06
CA TRP A 110 -15.13 0.26 0.90
C TRP A 110 -14.73 0.00 2.36
N GLU A 111 -14.99 -1.19 2.89
CA GLU A 111 -14.56 -1.54 4.25
C GLU A 111 -13.04 -1.64 4.32
N PHE A 112 -12.43 -2.24 3.30
CA PHE A 112 -10.97 -2.33 3.20
C PHE A 112 -10.31 -0.98 2.95
N ILE A 113 -10.93 -0.10 2.14
CA ILE A 113 -10.49 1.30 1.99
C ILE A 113 -10.52 2.01 3.33
N TYR A 114 -11.61 1.87 4.10
CA TYR A 114 -11.74 2.51 5.40
C TYR A 114 -10.68 2.00 6.39
N LEU A 115 -10.44 0.69 6.44
CA LEU A 115 -9.37 0.11 7.25
C LEU A 115 -8.00 0.67 6.85
N THR A 116 -7.72 0.73 5.55
CA THR A 116 -6.47 1.29 5.02
C THR A 116 -6.28 2.72 5.50
N LYS A 117 -7.32 3.55 5.39
CA LYS A 117 -7.30 4.93 5.89
C LYS A 117 -6.95 4.98 7.37
N LEU A 118 -7.61 4.19 8.21
CA LEU A 118 -7.35 4.15 9.66
C LEU A 118 -5.90 3.76 9.99
N ILE A 119 -5.32 2.79 9.27
CA ILE A 119 -3.93 2.38 9.47
C ILE A 119 -2.99 3.53 9.09
N LEU A 120 -3.20 4.19 7.95
CA LEU A 120 -2.35 5.30 7.51
C LEU A 120 -2.48 6.54 8.42
N GLU A 121 -3.66 6.79 8.99
CA GLU A 121 -3.91 7.89 9.93
C GLU A 121 -3.03 7.82 11.19
N THR A 122 -2.64 6.62 11.63
CA THR A 122 -1.71 6.44 12.77
C THR A 122 -0.34 7.08 12.54
N ARG A 123 0.00 7.40 11.29
CA ARG A 123 1.27 8.01 10.88
C ARG A 123 1.07 9.33 10.12
N ALA A 124 -0.05 10.01 10.33
CA ALA A 124 -0.39 11.24 9.62
C ALA A 124 0.60 12.41 9.84
N GLU A 125 1.47 12.34 10.86
CA GLU A 125 2.53 13.34 11.07
C GLU A 125 3.66 13.27 10.04
N GLU A 126 3.80 12.14 9.36
CA GLU A 126 4.77 11.95 8.29
C GLU A 126 4.20 12.42 6.95
N GLU A 127 4.93 13.29 6.26
CA GLU A 127 4.46 14.00 5.07
C GLU A 127 3.90 13.07 3.98
N ILE A 128 4.57 11.94 3.70
CA ILE A 128 4.12 11.01 2.66
C ILE A 128 2.77 10.35 3.01
N PHE A 129 2.54 10.03 4.28
CA PHE A 129 1.28 9.45 4.73
C PHE A 129 0.17 10.51 4.78
N ALA A 130 0.49 11.74 5.18
CA ALA A 130 -0.44 12.87 5.07
C ALA A 130 -0.89 13.12 3.61
N GLN A 131 0.05 13.10 2.65
CA GLN A 131 -0.27 13.20 1.22
C GLN A 131 -1.15 12.04 0.75
N ALA A 132 -0.85 10.81 1.18
CA ALA A 132 -1.64 9.63 0.83
C ALA A 132 -3.07 9.74 1.35
N LEU A 133 -3.26 10.18 2.60
CA LEU A 133 -4.58 10.36 3.22
C LEU A 133 -5.44 11.39 2.48
N ALA A 134 -4.84 12.40 1.87
CA ALA A 134 -5.56 13.37 1.05
C ALA A 134 -6.25 12.73 -0.18
N LEU A 135 -5.71 11.61 -0.68
CA LEU A 135 -6.28 10.86 -1.81
C LEU A 135 -7.60 10.15 -1.44
N PHE A 136 -7.83 9.89 -0.15
CA PHE A 136 -9.04 9.22 0.35
C PHE A 136 -10.25 10.16 0.49
N ASN A 137 -10.06 11.46 0.26
CA ASN A 137 -11.11 12.48 0.39
C ASN A 137 -11.49 13.11 -0.96
N GLN A 138 -11.05 12.50 -2.07
CA GLN A 138 -11.34 12.96 -3.45
C GLN A 138 -12.63 12.36 -4.00
#